data_AF-A0A7Y2H175-F1
#
_entry.id   AF-A0A7Y2H175-F1
#
_cell.length_a   1.000
_cell.length_b   1.000
_cell.length_c   1.000
_cell.angle_alpha   90.00
_cell.angle_beta   90.00
_cell.angle_gamma   90.00
#
_symmetry.space_group_name_H-M   'P 1'
#
loop_
_entity.id
_entity.type
_entity.pdbx_description
1 polymer ?
#
loop_
_entity_poly.entity_id
_entity_poly.type
_entity_poly.pdbx_seq_one_letter_code
_entity_poly.pdbx_strand_id
1 'polypeptide(L)'
;MTDSPFSAGQRIAVVGGYDPHPKWLDGATERLATVLGFLSGQNESLAMLIQFDEAFSWEGSPVRYGVLRLRYTGASWENEAVCHVEVFGFKPKRGSAKGLWVESHAILRLLP
;
A
#
# COMPACT_ATOMS: atom_id res chain seq x y z
N MET A 1 -6.56 -10.56 17.76
CA MET A 1 -7.20 -10.14 16.50
C MET A 1 -7.30 -8.64 16.57
N THR A 2 -6.41 -7.91 15.91
CA THR A 2 -6.54 -6.47 15.77
C THR A 2 -7.43 -6.22 14.57
N ASP A 3 -8.68 -5.85 14.84
CA ASP A 3 -9.64 -5.43 13.83
C ASP A 3 -9.04 -4.25 13.04
N SER A 4 -8.96 -4.39 11.73
CA SER A 4 -8.64 -3.27 10.86
C SER A 4 -9.93 -2.49 10.64
N PRO A 5 -9.95 -1.15 10.77
CA PRO A 5 -11.11 -0.34 10.38
C PRO A 5 -11.37 -0.39 8.87
N PHE A 6 -10.45 -0.98 8.09
CA PHE A 6 -10.59 -1.05 6.65
C PHE A 6 -11.33 -2.31 6.19
N SER A 7 -12.20 -2.12 5.20
CA SER A 7 -12.97 -3.15 4.51
C SER A 7 -12.65 -3.16 3.01
N ALA A 8 -12.79 -4.32 2.38
CA ALA A 8 -12.67 -4.42 0.92
C ALA A 8 -13.70 -3.49 0.24
N GLY A 9 -13.28 -2.82 -0.83
CA GLY A 9 -14.07 -1.83 -1.57
C GLY A 9 -13.86 -0.38 -1.11
N GLN A 10 -13.25 -0.15 0.06
CA GLN A 10 -12.95 1.22 0.48
C GLN A 10 -11.88 1.87 -0.40
N ARG A 11 -11.99 3.20 -0.47
CA ARG A 11 -11.13 4.07 -1.25
C ARG A 11 -10.06 4.67 -0.35
N ILE A 12 -8.84 4.68 -0.84
CA ILE A 12 -7.70 5.26 -0.13
C ILE A 12 -6.86 6.11 -1.07
N ALA A 13 -6.08 7.02 -0.50
CA ALA A 13 -4.96 7.65 -1.15
C ALA A 13 -3.66 7.14 -0.52
N VAL A 14 -2.65 6.88 -1.35
CA VAL A 14 -1.28 6.60 -0.91
C VAL A 14 -0.41 7.76 -1.35
N VAL A 15 0.14 8.49 -0.39
CA VAL A 15 1.01 9.65 -0.61
C VAL A 15 2.46 9.33 -0.24
N GLY A 16 3.36 10.20 -0.67
CA GLY A 16 4.76 10.19 -0.25
C GLY A 16 4.91 10.32 1.27
N GLY A 17 6.07 9.88 1.75
CA GLY A 17 6.47 10.04 3.14
C GLY A 17 7.30 11.29 3.37
N TYR A 18 8.52 11.08 3.84
CA TYR A 18 9.48 12.14 4.06
C TYR A 18 10.17 12.63 2.78
N ASP A 19 10.13 11.84 1.70
CA ASP A 19 10.62 12.28 0.40
C ASP A 19 9.64 13.31 -0.18
N PRO A 20 10.06 14.56 -0.42
CA PRO A 20 9.20 15.58 -1.04
C PRO A 20 8.89 15.29 -2.51
N HIS A 21 9.70 14.46 -3.18
CA HIS A 21 9.55 14.10 -4.59
C HIS A 21 9.71 12.60 -4.81
N PRO A 22 8.82 11.77 -4.20
CA PRO A 22 8.94 10.33 -4.27
C PRO A 22 8.77 9.86 -5.71
N LYS A 23 9.82 9.26 -6.25
CA LYS A 23 9.89 8.88 -7.68
C LYS A 23 8.72 8.02 -8.14
N TRP A 24 8.18 7.16 -7.27
CA TRP A 24 7.08 6.25 -7.60
C TRP A 24 5.73 6.97 -7.78
N LEU A 25 5.61 8.23 -7.33
CA LEU A 25 4.45 9.08 -7.64
C LEU A 25 4.57 9.77 -9.01
N ASP A 26 5.75 9.82 -9.62
CA ASP A 26 5.97 10.36 -10.97
C ASP A 26 5.35 11.76 -11.18
N GLY A 27 5.56 12.65 -10.21
CA GLY A 27 5.02 14.02 -10.23
C GLY A 27 3.57 14.15 -9.75
N ALA A 28 2.86 13.06 -9.48
CA ALA A 28 1.57 13.10 -8.79
C ALA A 28 1.76 13.41 -7.30
N THR A 29 0.72 14.00 -6.67
CA THR A 29 0.71 14.22 -5.22
C THR A 29 0.38 12.94 -4.45
N GLU A 30 -0.37 12.03 -5.08
CA GLU A 30 -0.86 10.79 -4.48
C GLU A 30 -1.21 9.77 -5.56
N ARG A 31 -1.34 8.49 -5.15
CA ARG A 31 -1.98 7.46 -5.95
C ARG A 31 -3.25 6.99 -5.27
N LEU A 32 -4.37 7.08 -5.99
CA LEU A 32 -5.65 6.57 -5.55
C LEU A 32 -5.71 5.06 -5.73
N ALA A 33 -6.33 4.39 -4.76
CA ALA A 33 -6.47 2.95 -4.78
C ALA A 33 -7.74 2.46 -4.08
N THR A 34 -8.09 1.22 -4.38
CA THR A 34 -9.19 0.50 -3.74
C THR A 34 -8.63 -0.67 -2.92
N VAL A 35 -9.10 -0.80 -1.68
CA VAL A 35 -8.75 -1.92 -0.80
C VAL A 35 -9.39 -3.20 -1.34
N LEU A 36 -8.58 -4.22 -1.62
CA LEU A 36 -9.06 -5.52 -2.08
C LEU A 36 -9.19 -6.54 -0.96
N GLY A 37 -8.56 -6.29 0.19
CA GLY A 37 -8.57 -7.17 1.36
C GLY A 37 -7.23 -7.17 2.08
N PHE A 38 -7.00 -8.22 2.87
CA PHE A 38 -5.78 -8.34 3.68
C PHE A 38 -5.04 -9.64 3.40
N LEU A 39 -3.72 -9.52 3.40
CA LEU A 39 -2.78 -10.62 3.40
C LEU A 39 -2.16 -10.72 4.80
N SER A 40 -1.57 -11.87 5.09
CA SER A 40 -0.79 -12.01 6.31
C SER A 40 0.50 -11.23 6.16
N GLY A 41 0.74 -10.30 7.07
CA GLY A 41 1.94 -9.47 7.09
C GLY A 41 3.03 -10.07 7.97
N GLN A 42 3.98 -9.22 8.36
CA GLN A 42 5.05 -9.57 9.27
C GLN A 42 4.60 -9.38 10.73
N ASN A 43 5.15 -10.17 11.65
CA ASN A 43 4.90 -10.06 13.09
C ASN A 43 3.41 -10.00 13.45
N GLU A 44 2.60 -10.89 12.84
CA GLU A 44 1.15 -11.03 13.07
C GLU A 44 0.27 -9.85 12.60
N SER A 45 0.86 -8.76 12.11
CA SER A 45 0.10 -7.64 11.54
C SER A 45 -0.46 -7.98 10.16
N LEU A 46 -1.68 -7.52 9.86
CA LEU A 46 -2.28 -7.68 8.53
C LEU A 46 -1.65 -6.68 7.54
N ALA A 47 -1.25 -7.18 6.37
CA ALA A 47 -0.85 -6.36 5.25
C ALA A 47 -2.08 -6.06 4.37
N MET A 48 -2.25 -4.81 3.93
CA MET A 48 -3.39 -4.42 3.12
C MET A 48 -3.06 -4.61 1.64
N LEU A 49 -3.89 -5.37 0.92
CA LEU A 49 -3.80 -5.50 -0.53
C LEU A 49 -4.68 -4.44 -1.19
N ILE A 50 -4.10 -3.67 -2.10
CA ILE A 50 -4.76 -2.59 -2.80
C ILE A 50 -4.60 -2.74 -4.32
N GLN A 51 -5.52 -2.16 -5.06
CA GLN A 51 -5.41 -1.96 -6.50
C GLN A 51 -5.41 -0.47 -6.80
N PHE A 52 -4.36 0.00 -7.47
CA PHE A 52 -4.30 1.37 -7.95
C PHE A 52 -5.33 1.59 -9.05
N ASP A 53 -5.96 2.75 -9.04
CA ASP A 53 -6.94 3.12 -10.06
C ASP A 53 -6.27 3.25 -11.42
N GLU A 54 -5.18 4.00 -11.44
CA GLU A 54 -4.31 4.20 -12.58
C GLU A 54 -3.09 3.27 -12.50
N ALA A 55 -2.84 2.55 -13.59
CA ALA A 55 -1.61 1.78 -13.73
C ALA A 55 -0.42 2.72 -13.94
N PHE A 56 0.75 2.32 -13.47
CA PHE A 56 1.99 3.07 -13.68
C PHE A 56 3.18 2.13 -13.87
N SER A 57 4.35 2.69 -14.15
CA SER A 57 5.58 1.92 -14.29
C SER A 57 6.53 2.24 -13.12
N TRP A 58 7.14 1.21 -12.56
CA TRP A 58 8.19 1.35 -11.55
C TRP A 58 9.37 0.49 -11.94
N GLU A 59 10.57 1.09 -12.05
CA GLU A 59 11.79 0.41 -12.49
C GLU A 59 11.61 -0.42 -13.78
N GLY A 60 10.85 0.12 -14.73
CA GLY A 60 10.55 -0.55 -16.02
C GLY A 60 9.50 -1.66 -15.95
N SER A 61 8.94 -1.95 -14.77
CA SER A 61 7.88 -2.94 -14.59
C SER A 61 6.51 -2.30 -14.49
N PRO A 62 5.47 -2.84 -15.16
CA PRO A 62 4.10 -2.35 -15.00
C PRO A 62 3.59 -2.66 -13.58
N VAL A 63 2.87 -1.70 -13.01
CA VAL A 63 2.30 -1.77 -11.67
C VAL A 63 0.79 -1.56 -11.74
N ARG A 64 0.06 -2.43 -11.04
CA ARG A 64 -1.38 -2.28 -10.83
C ARG A 64 -1.83 -2.53 -9.39
N TYR A 65 -1.03 -3.25 -8.60
CA TYR A 65 -1.38 -3.63 -7.24
C TYR A 65 -0.30 -3.19 -6.27
N GLY A 66 -0.70 -2.99 -5.02
CA GLY A 66 0.18 -2.65 -3.91
C GLY A 66 -0.12 -3.52 -2.69
N VAL A 67 0.91 -3.82 -1.92
CA VAL A 67 0.80 -4.38 -0.58
C VAL A 67 1.35 -3.35 0.40
N LEU A 68 0.49 -2.87 1.28
CA LEU A 68 0.83 -1.93 2.34
C LEU A 68 1.08 -2.70 3.64
N ARG A 69 2.17 -2.37 4.34
CA ARG A 69 2.52 -3.00 5.62
C ARG A 69 2.76 -1.95 6.68
N LEU A 70 2.28 -2.21 7.89
CA LEU A 70 2.57 -1.35 9.03
C LEU A 70 4.06 -1.41 9.39
N ARG A 71 4.59 -0.29 9.85
CA ARG A 71 6.04 -0.07 10.00
C ARG A 71 6.68 -0.79 11.19
N TYR A 72 5.93 -1.02 12.26
CA TYR A 72 6.44 -1.65 13.49
C TYR A 72 5.36 -2.46 14.22
N THR A 73 5.81 -3.37 15.09
CA THR A 73 4.94 -4.20 15.92
C THR A 73 4.11 -3.34 16.87
N GLY A 74 2.80 -3.54 16.89
CA GLY A 74 1.86 -2.77 17.72
C GLY A 74 1.25 -1.55 17.02
N ALA A 75 1.69 -1.22 15.80
CA ALA A 75 0.96 -0.28 14.96
C ALA A 75 -0.41 -0.84 14.55
N SER A 76 -1.37 0.04 14.31
CA SER A 76 -2.72 -0.25 13.84
C SER A 76 -3.02 0.49 12.54
N TRP A 77 -3.93 -0.07 11.74
CA TRP A 77 -4.51 0.68 10.63
C TRP A 77 -5.49 1.71 11.20
N GLU A 78 -5.33 2.96 10.81
CA GLU A 78 -6.18 4.10 11.17
C GLU A 78 -6.55 4.88 9.90
N ASN A 79 -7.43 5.88 10.01
CA ASN A 79 -7.80 6.72 8.86
C ASN A 79 -6.59 7.37 8.19
N GLU A 80 -5.51 7.60 8.93
CA GLU A 80 -4.20 7.95 8.39
C GLU A 80 -3.12 7.06 9.05
N ALA A 81 -2.25 6.42 8.26
CA ALA A 81 -1.22 5.53 8.80
C ALA A 81 0.05 5.53 7.96
N VAL A 82 1.21 5.49 8.62
CA VAL A 82 2.52 5.33 7.95
C VAL A 82 2.73 3.85 7.61
N CYS A 83 3.07 3.56 6.36
CA CYS A 83 3.22 2.21 5.85
C CYS A 83 4.39 2.05 4.89
N HIS A 84 4.84 0.81 4.75
CA HIS A 84 5.73 0.38 3.68
C HIS A 84 4.89 -0.01 2.48
N VAL A 85 5.38 0.30 1.27
CA VAL A 85 4.69 -0.01 0.02
C VAL A 85 5.55 -0.93 -0.83
N GLU A 86 4.94 -2.03 -1.26
CA GLU A 86 5.49 -3.01 -2.19
C GLU A 86 4.52 -3.11 -3.38
N VAL A 87 5.02 -3.03 -4.60
CA VAL A 87 4.18 -2.93 -5.81
C VAL A 87 4.34 -4.13 -6.74
N PHE A 88 3.27 -4.42 -7.48
CA PHE A 88 3.15 -5.61 -8.32
C PHE A 88 2.40 -5.30 -9.63
N GLY A 89 2.82 -5.95 -10.72
CA GLY A 89 2.10 -5.96 -11.99
C GLY A 89 0.92 -6.95 -12.04
N PHE A 90 0.88 -7.91 -11.11
CA PHE A 90 -0.19 -8.91 -10.97
C PHE A 90 -0.77 -8.88 -9.55
N LYS A 91 -1.99 -9.39 -9.36
CA LYS A 91 -2.62 -9.46 -8.04
C LYS A 91 -1.88 -10.49 -7.17
N PRO A 92 -1.16 -10.09 -6.11
CA PRO A 92 -0.45 -11.04 -5.26
C PRO A 92 -1.43 -11.87 -4.42
N LYS A 93 -1.04 -13.11 -4.15
CA LYS A 93 -1.68 -14.02 -3.19
C LYS A 93 -0.79 -14.16 -1.96
N ARG A 94 -1.32 -14.77 -0.90
CA ARG A 94 -0.54 -15.12 0.29
C ARG A 94 0.65 -16.00 -0.13
N GLY A 95 1.87 -15.62 0.26
CA GLY A 95 3.09 -16.35 -0.10
C GLY A 95 3.54 -16.17 -1.56
N SER A 96 2.99 -15.22 -2.31
CA SER A 96 3.51 -14.86 -3.64
C SER A 96 4.96 -14.37 -3.59
N ALA A 97 5.64 -14.43 -4.75
CA ALA A 97 6.95 -13.84 -4.94
C ALA A 97 7.00 -12.38 -4.46
N LYS A 98 8.17 -11.91 -4.01
CA LYS A 98 8.37 -10.53 -3.54
C LYS A 98 8.08 -9.55 -4.69
N GLY A 99 7.32 -8.51 -4.40
CA GLY A 99 7.11 -7.38 -5.29
C GLY A 99 8.29 -6.43 -5.27
N LEU A 100 8.17 -5.33 -6.00
CA LEU A 100 9.18 -4.28 -5.99
C LEU A 100 8.91 -3.35 -4.82
N TRP A 101 9.90 -3.18 -3.96
CA TRP A 101 9.81 -2.20 -2.90
C TRP A 101 9.89 -0.79 -3.49
N VAL A 102 9.02 0.12 -3.04
CA VAL A 102 8.98 1.51 -3.52
C VAL A 102 9.24 2.53 -2.40
N GLU A 103 8.78 2.27 -1.17
CA GLU A 103 8.80 3.25 -0.08
C GLU A 103 8.63 2.61 1.31
N SER A 104 9.25 3.17 2.36
CA SER A 104 9.09 2.73 3.77
C SER A 104 8.30 3.72 4.64
N HIS A 105 7.98 4.90 4.11
CA HIS A 105 7.35 5.95 4.90
C HIS A 105 6.13 6.56 4.22
N ALA A 106 5.54 5.85 3.25
CA ALA A 106 4.33 6.32 2.60
C ALA A 106 3.21 6.49 3.63
N ILE A 107 2.33 7.46 3.38
CA ILE A 107 1.16 7.66 4.23
C ILE A 107 -0.05 7.15 3.46
N LEU A 108 -0.78 6.23 4.09
CA LEU A 108 -2.13 5.85 3.67
C LEU A 108 -3.13 6.82 4.29
N ARG A 109 -4.13 7.25 3.50
CA ARG A 109 -5.30 8.00 3.95
C ARG A 109 -6.58 7.32 3.49
N LEU A 110 -7.53 7.10 4.40
CA LEU A 110 -8.89 6.71 4.07
C LEU A 110 -9.61 7.89 3.42
N LEU A 111 -10.29 7.61 2.31
CA LEU A 111 -11.15 8.59 1.63
C LEU A 111 -12.61 8.41 2.09
N PRO A 112 -13.39 9.51 2.13
CA PRO A 112 -14.81 9.48 2.50
C PRO A 112 -15.68 8.67 1.53
#